data_AF-A0A0M9XQC1-F1
#
_entry.id   AF-A0A0M9XQC1-F1
#
_cell.length_a   1.000
_cell.length_b   1.000
_cell.length_c   1.000
_cell.angle_alpha   90.00
_cell.angle_beta   90.00
_cell.angle_gamma   90.00
#
_symmetry.space_group_name_H-M   'P 1'
#
loop_
_entity.id
_entity.type
_entity.pdbx_description
1 polymer ?
#
loop_
_entity_poly.entity_id
_entity_poly.type
_entity_poly.pdbx_seq_one_letter_code
_entity_poly.pdbx_strand_id
1 'polypeptide(L)'
;MTEDVLAEDLRQSIGELVRAVRAVDTMPPGEAAALGFLDRGGPLTTADLAQRRGVTHQSAAKSVKDLVGGGLARTEPHPGDGRKLLVHITDAGRARLRRERERRARTLNAAIRDTCGPEERRQLRECVALLSRLTAHLTGK
;
A
#
# COMPACT_ATOMS: atom_id res chain seq x y z
N MET A 1 -23.65 -24.87 -9.91
CA MET A 1 -23.38 -24.42 -8.53
C MET A 1 -21.87 -24.32 -8.24
N THR A 2 -21.03 -23.96 -9.23
CA THR A 2 -19.56 -24.05 -9.10
C THR A 2 -18.85 -22.76 -9.53
N GLU A 3 -19.59 -21.71 -9.90
CA GLU A 3 -19.01 -20.47 -10.45
C GLU A 3 -18.60 -19.43 -9.38
N ASP A 4 -19.05 -19.57 -8.13
CA ASP A 4 -18.87 -18.52 -7.11
C ASP A 4 -17.76 -18.78 -6.08
N VAL A 5 -17.18 -20.00 -6.03
CA VAL A 5 -16.15 -20.33 -5.03
C VAL A 5 -14.78 -19.78 -5.41
N LEU A 6 -14.44 -19.76 -6.71
CA LEU A 6 -13.14 -19.26 -7.19
C LEU A 6 -12.91 -17.80 -6.82
N ALA A 7 -13.93 -16.95 -6.94
CA ALA A 7 -13.81 -15.54 -6.61
C ALA A 7 -13.51 -15.34 -5.11
N GLU A 8 -14.18 -16.10 -4.25
CA GLU A 8 -14.00 -16.03 -2.81
C GLU A 8 -12.65 -16.61 -2.36
N ASP A 9 -12.27 -17.78 -2.88
CA ASP A 9 -10.97 -18.42 -2.59
C ASP A 9 -9.80 -17.52 -3.00
N LEU A 10 -9.92 -16.89 -4.19
CA LEU A 10 -8.92 -15.97 -4.69
C LEU A 10 -8.81 -14.73 -3.80
N ARG A 11 -9.95 -14.12 -3.45
CA ARG A 11 -10.02 -12.95 -2.57
C ARG A 11 -9.41 -13.26 -1.20
N GLN A 12 -9.75 -14.41 -0.62
CA GLN A 12 -9.24 -14.84 0.67
C GLN A 12 -7.73 -15.10 0.62
N SER A 13 -7.27 -15.94 -0.31
CA SER A 13 -5.86 -16.34 -0.44
C SER A 13 -4.93 -15.15 -0.70
N ILE A 14 -5.32 -14.24 -1.61
CA ILE A 14 -4.55 -13.01 -1.86
C ILE A 14 -4.55 -12.11 -0.62
N GLY A 15 -5.68 -11.96 0.05
CA GLY A 15 -5.79 -11.16 1.27
C GLY A 15 -4.88 -11.67 2.38
N GLU A 16 -4.83 -12.99 2.59
CA GLU A 16 -3.94 -13.64 3.56
C GLU A 16 -2.47 -13.45 3.20
N LEU A 17 -2.10 -13.70 1.94
CA LEU A 17 -0.72 -13.49 1.47
C LEU A 17 -0.28 -12.03 1.65
N VAL A 18 -1.13 -11.06 1.28
CA VAL A 18 -0.84 -9.63 1.45
C VAL A 18 -0.66 -9.28 2.93
N ARG A 19 -1.48 -9.82 3.83
CA ARG A 19 -1.33 -9.60 5.28
C ARG A 19 -0.02 -10.21 5.81
N ALA A 20 0.29 -11.45 5.43
CA ALA A 20 1.52 -12.12 5.83
C ALA A 20 2.77 -11.36 5.37
N VAL A 21 2.78 -10.90 4.11
CA VAL A 21 3.89 -10.11 3.57
C VAL A 21 3.98 -8.72 4.23
N ARG A 22 2.86 -8.10 4.62
CA ARG A 22 2.89 -6.83 5.37
C ARG A 22 3.34 -6.97 6.82
N ALA A 23 3.24 -8.15 7.42
CA ALA A 23 3.68 -8.38 8.79
C ALA A 23 5.20 -8.20 8.98
N VAL A 24 5.98 -8.26 7.90
CA VAL A 24 7.42 -7.97 7.96
C VAL A 24 7.75 -6.48 7.92
N ASP A 25 6.76 -5.61 7.67
CA ASP A 25 6.99 -4.16 7.62
C ASP A 25 7.55 -3.64 8.94
N THR A 26 8.51 -2.72 8.84
CA THR A 26 9.06 -2.01 10.01
C THR A 26 8.42 -0.65 10.25
N MET A 27 7.45 -0.29 9.42
CA MET A 27 6.71 0.97 9.45
C MET A 27 5.31 0.72 9.99
N PRO A 28 4.77 1.59 10.87
CA PRO A 28 3.39 1.49 11.30
C PRO A 28 2.42 1.50 10.10
N PRO A 29 1.40 0.62 10.07
CA PRO A 29 0.52 0.48 8.90
C PRO A 29 -0.16 1.78 8.46
N GLY A 30 -0.53 2.63 9.42
CA GLY A 30 -1.17 3.92 9.14
C GLY A 30 -0.24 4.91 8.43
N GLU A 31 1.02 4.94 8.84
CA GLU A 31 2.07 5.75 8.22
C GLU A 31 2.40 5.24 6.82
N ALA A 32 2.59 3.92 6.66
CA ALA A 32 2.86 3.29 5.37
C ALA A 32 1.73 3.53 4.37
N ALA A 33 0.47 3.45 4.83
CA ALA A 33 -0.69 3.75 4.01
C ALA A 33 -0.73 5.22 3.58
N ALA A 34 -0.53 6.15 4.53
CA ALA A 34 -0.53 7.59 4.25
C ALA A 34 0.57 7.98 3.25
N LEU A 35 1.81 7.57 3.49
CA LEU A 35 2.90 7.79 2.53
C LEU A 35 2.61 7.15 1.18
N GLY A 36 2.03 5.95 1.16
CA GLY A 36 1.67 5.27 -0.08
C GLY A 36 0.64 6.04 -0.93
N PHE A 37 -0.31 6.73 -0.30
CA PHE A 37 -1.24 7.63 -1.01
C PHE A 37 -0.53 8.88 -1.55
N LEU A 38 0.35 9.48 -0.75
CA LEU A 38 1.12 10.65 -1.15
C LEU A 38 2.09 10.37 -2.31
N ASP A 39 2.73 9.19 -2.30
CA ASP A 39 3.66 8.74 -3.34
C ASP A 39 2.97 8.52 -4.70
N ARG A 40 1.74 8.00 -4.70
CA ARG A 40 0.99 7.72 -5.94
C ARG A 40 0.12 8.87 -6.43
N GLY A 41 -0.45 9.63 -5.51
CA GLY A 41 -1.50 10.62 -5.78
C GLY A 41 -1.06 12.07 -5.62
N GLY A 42 0.19 12.32 -5.20
CA GLY A 42 0.66 13.66 -4.88
C GLY A 42 0.19 14.15 -3.51
N PRO A 43 0.38 15.45 -3.23
CA PRO A 43 0.02 16.05 -1.95
C PRO A 43 -1.47 15.95 -1.65
N LEU A 44 -1.82 15.67 -0.39
CA LEU A 44 -3.20 15.49 0.07
C LEU A 44 -3.40 16.20 1.41
N THR A 45 -4.64 16.62 1.69
CA THR A 45 -4.97 17.07 3.04
C THR A 45 -5.10 15.88 4.00
N THR A 46 -5.03 16.15 5.31
CA THR A 46 -5.32 15.12 6.33
C THR A 46 -6.72 14.52 6.17
N ALA A 47 -7.70 15.33 5.74
CA ALA A 47 -9.06 14.86 5.47
C ALA A 47 -9.11 13.89 4.28
N ASP A 48 -8.42 14.22 3.18
CA ASP A 48 -8.32 13.31 2.03
C ASP A 48 -7.63 12.00 2.41
N LEU A 49 -6.57 12.07 3.22
CA LEU A 49 -5.89 10.88 3.74
C LEU A 49 -6.80 10.04 4.62
N ALA A 50 -7.63 10.65 5.48
CA ALA A 50 -8.61 9.94 6.30
C ALA A 50 -9.64 9.21 5.42
N GLN A 51 -10.21 9.92 4.45
CA GLN A 51 -11.20 9.38 3.51
C GLN A 51 -10.62 8.21 2.71
N ARG A 52 -9.46 8.39 2.08
CA ARG A 52 -8.81 7.34 1.26
C ARG A 52 -8.39 6.12 2.07
N ARG A 53 -8.05 6.31 3.34
CA ARG A 53 -7.70 5.21 4.25
C ARG A 53 -8.92 4.54 4.90
N GLY A 54 -10.11 5.14 4.81
CA GLY A 54 -11.29 4.66 5.54
C GLY A 54 -11.14 4.71 7.06
N VAL A 55 -10.45 5.73 7.59
CA VAL A 55 -10.21 5.91 9.02
C VAL A 55 -10.72 7.27 9.51
N THR A 56 -10.83 7.42 10.83
CA THR A 56 -11.20 8.71 11.44
C THR A 56 -10.16 9.79 11.16
N HIS A 57 -10.59 11.05 11.13
CA HIS A 57 -9.69 12.19 10.98
C HIS A 57 -8.59 12.20 12.06
N GLN A 58 -8.92 11.84 13.30
CA GLN A 58 -7.95 11.75 14.41
C GLN A 58 -6.85 10.71 14.14
N SER A 59 -7.21 9.54 13.60
CA SER A 59 -6.25 8.50 13.23
C SER A 59 -5.32 8.96 12.10
N ALA A 60 -5.88 9.61 11.07
CA ALA A 60 -5.10 10.20 9.99
C ALA A 60 -4.16 11.30 10.50
N ALA A 61 -4.67 12.21 11.33
CA ALA A 61 -3.89 13.30 11.92
C ALA A 61 -2.73 12.78 12.78
N LYS A 62 -2.93 11.71 13.55
CA LYS A 62 -1.85 11.04 14.29
C LYS A 62 -0.75 10.55 13.33
N SER A 63 -1.14 9.81 12.28
CA SER A 63 -0.15 9.33 11.29
C SER A 63 0.60 10.47 10.61
N VAL A 64 -0.09 11.56 10.24
CA VAL A 64 0.53 12.74 9.63
C VAL A 64 1.51 13.39 10.60
N LYS A 65 1.12 13.58 11.88
CA LYS A 65 1.99 14.15 12.91
C LYS A 65 3.25 13.32 13.09
N ASP A 66 3.12 12.00 13.20
CA ASP A 66 4.25 11.09 13.39
C ASP A 66 5.19 11.10 12.16
N LEU A 67 4.63 11.11 10.95
CA LEU A 67 5.39 11.23 9.70
C LEU A 67 6.15 12.56 9.58
N VAL A 68 5.52 13.67 9.97
CA VAL A 68 6.16 14.99 9.96
C VAL A 68 7.25 15.07 11.02
N GLY A 69 6.98 14.59 12.23
CA GLY A 69 7.97 14.50 13.32
C GLY A 69 9.18 13.62 12.95
N GLY A 70 8.97 12.57 12.14
CA GLY A 70 10.04 11.73 11.60
C GLY A 70 10.70 12.25 10.31
N GLY A 71 10.32 13.42 9.80
CA GLY A 71 10.88 14.00 8.56
C GLY A 71 10.51 13.24 7.27
N LEU A 72 9.53 12.33 7.34
CA LEU A 72 9.07 11.51 6.21
C LEU A 72 7.98 12.22 5.38
N ALA A 73 7.31 13.19 6.00
CA ALA A 73 6.40 14.10 5.35
C ALA A 73 6.67 15.54 5.79
N ARG A 74 6.13 16.51 5.06
CA ARG A 74 6.10 17.92 5.44
C ARG A 74 4.73 18.51 5.13
N THR A 75 4.38 19.61 5.76
CA THR A 75 3.13 20.32 5.52
C THR A 75 3.37 21.69 4.91
N GLU A 76 2.53 22.08 3.96
CA GLU A 76 2.55 23.39 3.32
C GLU A 76 1.12 23.97 3.30
N PRO A 77 0.91 25.30 3.39
CA PRO A 77 -0.41 25.91 3.23
C PRO A 77 -1.03 25.58 1.87
N HIS A 78 -2.33 25.30 1.86
CA HIS A 78 -3.03 25.01 0.61
C HIS A 78 -3.19 26.30 -0.22
N PRO A 79 -2.82 26.31 -1.51
CA PRO A 79 -2.74 27.54 -2.32
C PRO A 79 -4.09 28.23 -2.53
N GLY A 80 -5.19 27.48 -2.57
CA GLY A 80 -6.55 28.02 -2.69
C GLY A 80 -7.29 28.24 -1.37
N ASP A 81 -6.73 27.79 -0.23
CA ASP A 81 -7.39 27.90 1.08
C ASP A 81 -6.34 27.78 2.19
N GLY A 82 -5.75 28.91 2.61
CA GLY A 82 -4.67 28.92 3.61
C GLY A 82 -5.02 28.35 4.98
N ARG A 83 -6.32 28.06 5.25
CA ARG A 83 -6.76 27.35 6.46
C ARG A 83 -6.49 25.84 6.40
N LYS A 84 -6.25 25.29 5.20
CA LYS A 84 -5.92 23.89 4.99
C LYS A 84 -4.42 23.71 4.82
N LEU A 85 -3.92 22.57 5.29
CA LEU A 85 -2.56 22.13 5.07
C LEU A 85 -2.53 20.95 4.09
N LEU A 86 -1.67 21.03 3.08
CA LEU A 86 -1.31 19.92 2.23
C LEU A 86 -0.13 19.18 2.85
N VAL A 87 -0.24 17.85 2.87
CA VAL A 87 0.83 16.95 3.30
C VAL A 87 1.59 16.49 2.06
N HIS A 88 2.90 16.66 2.07
CA HIS A 88 3.81 16.27 1.01
C HIS A 88 4.74 15.17 1.52
N ILE A 89 4.98 14.15 0.70
CA ILE A 89 6.00 13.15 0.98
C ILE A 89 7.39 13.72 0.66
N THR A 90 8.33 13.54 1.59
CA THR A 90 9.74 13.95 1.41
C THR A 90 10.54 12.87 0.66
N ASP A 91 11.76 13.19 0.24
CA ASP A 91 12.66 12.18 -0.32
C ASP A 91 13.02 11.08 0.69
N ALA A 92 13.14 11.44 1.97
CA ALA A 92 13.32 10.47 3.05
C ALA A 92 12.09 9.56 3.18
N GLY A 93 10.87 10.10 3.08
CA GLY A 93 9.62 9.34 3.02
C GLY A 93 9.57 8.37 1.85
N ARG A 94 9.92 8.83 0.64
CA ARG A 94 10.00 7.98 -0.57
C ARG A 94 11.03 6.86 -0.40
N ALA A 95 12.22 7.18 0.11
CA ALA A 95 13.25 6.18 0.38
C ALA A 95 12.81 5.17 1.43
N ARG A 96 12.12 5.62 2.49
CA ARG A 96 11.57 4.78 3.54
C ARG A 96 10.50 3.82 3.02
N LEU A 97 9.62 4.27 2.12
CA LEU A 97 8.66 3.40 1.43
C LEU A 97 9.32 2.37 0.52
N ARG A 98 10.34 2.78 -0.25
CA ARG A 98 11.11 1.85 -1.11
C ARG A 98 11.71 0.72 -0.28
N ARG A 99 12.30 1.03 0.88
CA ARG A 99 12.84 0.01 1.80
C ARG A 99 11.79 -1.00 2.27
N GLU A 100 10.55 -0.58 2.54
CA GLU A 100 9.48 -1.54 2.86
C GLU A 100 9.09 -2.41 1.66
N ARG A 101 8.95 -1.80 0.47
CA ARG A 101 8.63 -2.55 -0.76
C ARG A 101 9.70 -3.61 -1.05
N GLU A 102 10.97 -3.25 -0.92
CA GLU A 102 12.08 -4.18 -1.09
C GLU A 102 12.10 -5.29 -0.02
N ARG A 103 11.81 -4.95 1.24
CA ARG A 103 11.72 -5.95 2.31
C ARG A 103 10.65 -6.98 1.99
N ARG A 104 9.44 -6.53 1.63
CA ARG A 104 8.34 -7.40 1.21
C ARG A 104 8.72 -8.29 0.03
N ALA A 105 9.34 -7.70 -0.99
CA ALA A 105 9.79 -8.43 -2.18
C ALA A 105 10.83 -9.50 -1.83
N ARG A 106 11.80 -9.19 -0.98
CA ARG A 106 12.81 -10.15 -0.52
C ARG A 106 12.19 -11.30 0.28
N THR A 107 11.31 -10.99 1.23
CA THR A 107 10.61 -12.01 2.03
C THR A 107 9.78 -12.93 1.14
N LEU A 108 8.96 -12.37 0.24
CA LEU A 108 8.12 -13.16 -0.66
C LEU A 108 8.96 -14.00 -1.62
N ASN A 109 10.06 -13.45 -2.14
CA ASN A 109 10.98 -14.20 -3.01
C ASN A 109 11.64 -15.38 -2.29
N ALA A 110 11.99 -15.23 -1.01
CA ALA A 110 12.50 -16.33 -0.20
C ALA A 110 11.44 -17.44 -0.06
N ALA A 111 10.21 -17.07 0.34
CA ALA A 111 9.11 -18.03 0.45
C ALA A 111 8.85 -18.79 -0.87
N ILE A 112 8.77 -18.09 -2.01
CA ILE A 112 8.60 -18.71 -3.33
C ILE A 112 9.75 -19.68 -3.66
N ARG A 113 10.99 -19.33 -3.29
CA ARG A 113 12.14 -20.21 -3.53
C ARG A 113 12.08 -21.47 -2.69
N ASP A 114 11.62 -21.36 -1.45
CA ASP A 114 11.63 -22.43 -0.47
C ASP A 114 10.42 -23.38 -0.64
N THR A 115 9.29 -22.88 -1.15
CA THR A 115 8.05 -23.67 -1.25
C THR A 115 7.66 -24.08 -2.68
N CYS A 116 8.18 -23.42 -3.72
CA CYS A 116 7.74 -23.65 -5.09
C CYS A 116 8.88 -24.15 -6.00
N GLY A 117 8.60 -25.20 -6.76
CA GLY A 117 9.44 -25.72 -7.84
C GLY A 117 9.41 -24.84 -9.11
N PRO A 118 10.22 -25.17 -10.13
CA PRO A 118 10.30 -24.39 -11.37
C PRO A 118 8.97 -24.23 -12.12
N GLU A 119 8.15 -25.29 -12.12
CA GLU A 119 6.84 -25.33 -12.76
C GLU A 119 5.85 -24.37 -12.06
N GLU A 120 5.71 -24.50 -10.75
CA GLU A 120 4.83 -23.65 -9.93
C GLU A 120 5.25 -22.18 -10.01
N ARG A 121 6.56 -21.88 -10.10
CA ARG A 121 7.06 -20.52 -10.33
C ARG A 121 6.63 -19.96 -11.68
N ARG A 122 6.50 -20.80 -12.72
CA ARG A 122 5.95 -20.38 -14.01
C ARG A 122 4.45 -20.11 -13.89
N GLN A 123 3.70 -20.99 -13.23
CA GLN A 123 2.27 -20.79 -12.97
C GLN A 123 2.01 -19.51 -12.18
N LEU A 124 2.81 -19.21 -11.14
CA LEU A 124 2.72 -17.96 -10.39
C LEU A 124 2.90 -16.73 -11.31
N ARG A 125 3.83 -16.79 -12.27
CA ARG A 125 4.06 -15.71 -13.24
C ARG A 125 2.85 -15.52 -14.16
N GLU A 126 2.24 -16.60 -14.62
CA GLU A 126 1.02 -16.56 -15.43
C GLU A 126 -0.17 -16.00 -14.62
N CYS A 127 -0.33 -16.43 -13.37
CA CYS A 127 -1.33 -15.90 -12.44
C CYS A 127 -1.20 -14.38 -12.25
N VAL A 128 0.02 -13.84 -12.11
CA VAL A 128 0.25 -12.38 -11.99
C VAL A 128 -0.34 -11.61 -13.18
N ALA A 129 -0.23 -12.15 -14.40
CA ALA A 129 -0.82 -11.52 -15.59
C ALA A 129 -2.35 -11.52 -15.53
N LEU A 130 -2.97 -12.62 -15.06
CA LEU A 130 -4.41 -12.70 -14.87
C LEU A 130 -4.90 -11.72 -13.81
N LEU A 131 -4.23 -11.66 -12.65
CA LEU A 131 -4.56 -10.71 -11.58
C LEU A 131 -4.46 -9.25 -12.05
N SER A 132 -3.49 -8.94 -12.89
CA SER A 132 -3.33 -7.60 -13.47
C SER A 132 -4.50 -7.23 -14.37
N ARG A 133 -4.98 -8.15 -15.21
CA ARG A 133 -6.17 -7.95 -16.06
C ARG A 133 -7.44 -7.74 -15.22
N LEU A 134 -7.64 -8.57 -14.19
CA LEU A 134 -8.77 -8.43 -13.26
C LEU A 134 -8.74 -7.07 -12.55
N THR A 135 -7.55 -6.64 -12.09
CA THR A 135 -7.37 -5.35 -11.41
C THR A 135 -7.70 -4.17 -12.34
N ALA A 136 -7.25 -4.20 -13.60
CA ALA A 136 -7.58 -3.17 -14.58
C ALA A 136 -9.10 -3.06 -14.78
N HIS A 137 -9.75 -4.21 -15.02
CA HIS A 137 -11.21 -4.29 -15.19
C HIS A 137 -11.98 -3.72 -13.99
N LEU A 138 -11.59 -4.08 -12.76
CA LEU A 138 -12.24 -3.60 -11.52
C LEU A 138 -12.00 -2.11 -11.24
N THR A 139 -10.87 -1.56 -11.68
CA THR A 139 -10.51 -0.15 -11.44
C THR A 139 -10.98 0.79 -12.55
N GLY A 140 -11.79 0.29 -13.49
CA GLY A 140 -12.35 1.06 -14.59
C GLY A 140 -11.29 1.63 -15.53
N LYS A 141 -10.15 0.94 -15.67
CA LYS A 141 -9.09 1.25 -16.64
C LYS A 141 -9.14 0.32 -17.84
#